data_AF-A0A7S2PP69-F1
#
_entry.id   AF-A0A7S2PP69-F1
#
_cell.length_a   1.000
_cell.length_b   1.000
_cell.length_c   1.000
_cell.angle_alpha   90.00
_cell.angle_beta   90.00
_cell.angle_gamma   90.00
#
_symmetry.space_group_name_H-M   'P 1'
#
loop_
_entity.id
_entity.type
_entity.pdbx_description
1 polymer ?
#
loop_
_entity_poly.entity_id
_entity_poly.type
_entity_poly.pdbx_seq_one_letter_code
_entity_poly.pdbx_strand_id
1 'polypeptide(L)'
;GKEHARRSGNLFHIAAKLKKIALQHKMRIITINQVSASFGKCVNGHQVIAALGMSWSNCVNARILLERKETFMRYDQQQRIPTNSSTIEDCSTSDTRELLC
;
A
#
# COMPACT_ATOMS: atom_id res chain seq x y z
N GLY A 1 -10.00 -12.00 -24.12
CA GLY A 1 -9.34 -13.25 -23.65
C GLY A 1 -7.85 -13.28 -23.97
N LYS A 2 -7.49 -13.45 -25.26
CA LYS A 2 -6.09 -13.71 -25.69
C LYS A 2 -5.07 -12.65 -25.28
N GLU A 3 -5.41 -11.36 -25.40
CA GLU A 3 -4.46 -10.29 -25.05
C GLU A 3 -4.18 -10.22 -23.54
N HIS A 4 -5.19 -10.42 -22.69
CA HIS A 4 -4.98 -10.47 -21.24
C HIS A 4 -4.10 -11.67 -20.83
N ALA A 5 -4.28 -12.83 -21.48
CA ALA A 5 -3.41 -13.98 -21.26
C ALA A 5 -1.96 -13.69 -21.67
N ARG A 6 -1.74 -13.07 -22.83
CA ARG A 6 -0.41 -12.66 -23.29
C ARG A 6 0.26 -11.67 -22.34
N ARG A 7 -0.46 -10.62 -21.92
CA ARG A 7 0.03 -9.63 -20.96
C ARG A 7 0.38 -10.27 -19.62
N SER A 8 -0.46 -11.20 -19.13
CA SER A 8 -0.19 -11.97 -17.92
C SER A 8 1.09 -12.81 -18.06
N GLY A 9 1.25 -13.51 -19.18
CA GLY A 9 2.46 -14.27 -19.50
C GLY A 9 3.73 -13.42 -19.44
N ASN A 10 3.69 -12.20 -20.01
CA ASN A 10 4.81 -11.27 -19.96
C ASN A 10 5.13 -10.84 -18.52
N LEU A 11 4.12 -10.59 -17.69
CA LEU A 11 4.32 -10.22 -16.28
C LEU A 11 4.99 -11.36 -15.49
N PHE A 12 4.55 -12.60 -15.70
CA PHE A 12 5.20 -13.78 -15.10
C PHE A 12 6.66 -13.91 -15.53
N HIS A 13 6.93 -13.72 -16.82
CA HIS A 13 8.29 -13.78 -17.37
C HIS A 13 9.21 -12.70 -16.78
N ILE A 14 8.72 -11.46 -16.68
CA ILE A 14 9.45 -10.35 -16.07
C ILE A 14 9.74 -10.66 -14.60
N ALA A 15 8.74 -11.09 -13.84
CA ALA A 15 8.93 -11.43 -12.43
C ALA A 15 9.96 -12.55 -12.22
N ALA A 16 9.93 -13.60 -13.05
CA ALA A 16 10.90 -14.69 -12.99
C ALA A 16 12.33 -14.18 -13.24
N LYS A 17 12.52 -13.31 -14.24
CA LYS A 17 13.83 -12.70 -14.53
C LYS A 17 14.33 -11.85 -13.37
N LEU A 18 13.48 -11.00 -12.80
CA LEU A 18 13.84 -10.17 -11.64
C LEU A 18 14.25 -11.02 -10.45
N LYS A 19 13.50 -12.07 -10.12
CA LYS A 19 13.85 -13.01 -9.04
C LYS A 19 15.18 -13.72 -9.29
N LYS A 20 15.43 -14.13 -10.53
CA LYS A 20 16.71 -14.75 -10.91
C LYS A 20 17.88 -13.78 -10.66
N ILE A 21 17.77 -12.54 -11.12
CA ILE A 21 18.81 -11.51 -10.94
C ILE A 21 19.01 -11.21 -9.44
N ALA A 22 17.92 -11.03 -8.69
CA ALA A 22 17.96 -10.79 -7.25
C ALA A 22 18.74 -11.89 -6.51
N LEU A 23 18.47 -13.16 -6.85
CA LEU A 23 19.15 -14.31 -6.24
C LEU A 23 20.62 -14.39 -6.66
N GLN A 24 20.91 -14.22 -7.96
CA GLN A 24 22.27 -14.30 -8.49
C GLN A 24 23.20 -13.25 -7.89
N HIS A 25 22.72 -12.02 -7.69
CA HIS A 25 23.51 -10.91 -7.18
C HIS A 25 23.31 -10.63 -5.68
N LYS A 26 22.49 -11.44 -4.98
CA LYS A 26 22.12 -11.25 -3.56
C LYS A 26 21.58 -9.84 -3.26
N MET A 27 20.73 -9.33 -4.15
CA MET A 27 20.14 -7.98 -4.03
C MET A 27 18.64 -8.06 -3.78
N ARG A 28 18.11 -7.02 -3.12
CA ARG A 28 16.67 -6.80 -2.98
C ARG A 28 16.18 -5.94 -4.13
N ILE A 29 15.06 -6.33 -4.74
CA ILE A 29 14.40 -5.57 -5.80
C ILE A 29 13.14 -4.95 -5.23
N ILE A 30 13.01 -3.64 -5.38
CA ILE A 30 11.80 -2.88 -5.07
C ILE A 30 11.17 -2.47 -6.40
N THR A 31 9.88 -2.72 -6.55
CA THR A 31 9.13 -2.34 -7.75
C THR A 31 8.05 -1.36 -7.38
N ILE A 32 7.92 -0.29 -8.17
CA ILE A 32 6.83 0.67 -8.03
C ILE A 32 5.72 0.26 -8.98
N ASN A 33 4.48 0.32 -8.50
CA ASN A 33 3.31 0.06 -9.31
C ASN A 33 2.33 1.22 -9.16
N GLN A 34 1.73 1.62 -10.28
CA GLN A 34 0.65 2.59 -10.27
C GLN A 34 -0.63 1.98 -9.71
N VAL A 35 -1.46 2.81 -9.10
CA VAL A 35 -2.79 2.45 -8.60
C VAL A 35 -3.87 2.89 -9.59
N SER A 36 -4.95 2.13 -9.65
CA SER A 36 -6.17 2.45 -10.38
C SER A 36 -7.35 2.51 -9.41
N ALA A 37 -8.36 3.31 -9.73
CA ALA A 37 -9.59 3.35 -8.96
C ALA A 37 -10.29 1.98 -9.01
N SER A 38 -10.84 1.55 -7.88
CA SER A 38 -11.62 0.32 -7.77
C SER A 38 -13.02 0.63 -7.28
N PHE A 39 -14.01 0.43 -8.14
CA PHE A 39 -15.41 0.52 -7.75
C PHE A 39 -15.81 -0.78 -7.04
N GLY A 40 -16.03 -0.71 -5.72
CA GLY A 40 -16.60 -1.80 -4.93
C GLY A 40 -15.63 -2.65 -4.11
N LYS A 41 -14.30 -2.46 -4.22
CA LYS A 41 -13.33 -3.04 -3.28
C LYS A 41 -12.58 -1.95 -2.54
N CYS A 42 -12.72 -1.94 -1.21
CA CYS A 42 -11.92 -1.10 -0.32
C CYS A 42 -10.75 -1.92 0.26
N VAL A 43 -9.53 -1.48 0.00
CA VAL A 43 -8.32 -1.98 0.67
C VAL A 43 -7.96 -0.97 1.76
N ASN A 44 -8.06 -1.35 3.03
CA ASN A 44 -7.79 -0.45 4.16
C ASN A 44 -8.53 0.90 4.06
N GLY A 45 -9.82 0.87 3.72
CA GLY A 45 -10.63 2.07 3.52
C GLY A 45 -10.44 2.77 2.17
N HIS A 46 -9.51 2.32 1.32
CA HIS A 46 -9.21 2.93 0.03
C HIS A 46 -9.83 2.17 -1.15
N GLN A 47 -10.54 2.88 -2.03
CA GLN A 47 -11.09 2.33 -3.26
C GLN A 47 -10.06 2.27 -4.39
N VAL A 48 -8.95 1.56 -4.15
CA VAL A 48 -7.82 1.47 -5.07
C VAL A 48 -7.37 0.03 -5.30
N ILE A 49 -6.83 -0.23 -6.49
CA ILE A 49 -6.22 -1.51 -6.86
C ILE A 49 -4.91 -1.31 -7.61
N ALA A 50 -3.97 -2.23 -7.42
CA ALA A 50 -2.73 -2.32 -8.19
C ALA A 50 -3.03 -2.52 -9.69
N ALA A 51 -2.50 -1.66 -10.56
CA ALA A 51 -2.87 -1.64 -11.98
C ALA A 51 -2.41 -2.87 -12.79
N LEU A 52 -1.37 -3.57 -12.34
CA LEU A 52 -0.86 -4.79 -13.00
C LEU A 52 -1.67 -6.06 -12.65
N GLY A 53 -2.68 -5.93 -11.78
CA GLY A 53 -3.63 -6.98 -11.49
C GLY A 53 -3.07 -8.20 -10.75
N MET A 54 -3.85 -9.30 -10.79
CA MET A 54 -3.59 -10.53 -10.03
C MET A 54 -2.31 -11.26 -10.46
N SER A 55 -2.01 -11.29 -11.77
CA SER A 55 -0.83 -11.98 -12.29
C SER A 55 0.47 -11.43 -11.69
N TRP A 56 0.58 -10.10 -11.59
CA TRP A 56 1.73 -9.47 -10.92
C TRP A 56 1.67 -9.63 -9.41
N SER A 57 0.49 -9.46 -8.81
CA SER A 57 0.31 -9.57 -7.35
C SER A 57 0.76 -10.93 -6.80
N ASN A 58 0.53 -12.02 -7.54
CA ASN A 58 0.96 -13.36 -7.14
C ASN A 58 2.47 -13.60 -7.31
N CYS A 59 3.18 -12.69 -7.95
CA CYS A 59 4.61 -12.82 -8.20
C CYS A 59 5.48 -12.10 -7.16
N VAL A 60 4.95 -11.08 -6.50
CA VAL A 60 5.71 -10.27 -5.54
C VAL A 60 5.68 -10.88 -4.14
N ASN A 61 6.67 -10.56 -3.31
CA ASN A 61 6.80 -11.11 -1.97
C ASN A 61 6.12 -10.26 -0.89
N ALA A 62 6.04 -8.95 -1.12
CA ALA A 62 5.43 -7.99 -0.22
C ALA A 62 4.84 -6.84 -1.04
N ARG A 63 3.74 -6.28 -0.55
CA ARG A 63 3.03 -5.15 -1.16
C ARG A 63 2.83 -4.06 -0.13
N ILE A 64 3.25 -2.84 -0.47
CA ILE A 64 3.10 -1.66 0.38
C ILE A 64 2.24 -0.66 -0.39
N LEU A 65 1.15 -0.21 0.22
CA LEU A 65 0.36 0.91 -0.27
C LEU A 65 0.91 2.19 0.36
N LEU A 66 1.29 3.16 -0.48
CA LEU A 66 1.72 4.47 -0.01
C LEU A 66 0.54 5.44 -0.14
N GLU A 67 0.20 6.10 0.96
CA GLU A 67 -0.83 7.12 1.03
C GLU A 67 -0.18 8.45 1.42
N ARG A 68 -0.59 9.53 0.75
CA ARG A 68 -0.25 10.88 1.21
C ARG A 68 -1.18 11.24 2.35
N LYS A 69 -0.65 11.24 3.57
CA LYS A 69 -1.33 11.87 4.71
C LYS A 69 -1.08 13.37 4.65
N GLU A 70 -2.13 14.16 4.51
CA GLU A 70 -2.04 15.60 4.75
C GLU A 70 -1.90 15.83 6.25
N THR A 71 -0.68 15.75 6.77
CA THR A 71 -0.38 16.36 8.06
C THR A 71 -0.41 17.86 7.84
N PHE A 72 -1.55 18.48 8.16
CA PHE A 72 -1.52 19.89 8.52
C PHE A 72 -0.49 20.01 9.64
N MET A 73 0.67 20.59 9.32
CA MET A 73 1.60 21.06 10.33
C MET A 73 0.85 22.16 11.10
N ARG A 74 0.09 21.76 12.12
CA ARG A 74 -0.29 22.69 13.16
C ARG A 74 1.03 23.11 13.79
N TYR A 75 1.51 24.31 13.46
CA TYR A 75 2.41 24.99 14.36
C TYR A 75 1.71 25.00 15.71
N ASP A 76 2.24 24.27 16.68
CA ASP A 76 1.78 24.32 18.05
C ASP A 76 1.94 25.77 18.53
N GLN A 77 0.84 26.54 18.47
CA GLN A 77 0.62 27.60 19.43
C GLN A 77 0.26 26.92 20.76
N GLN A 78 1.26 26.30 21.38
CA GLN A 78 1.25 26.12 22.81
C GLN A 78 1.31 27.51 23.45
N GLN A 79 0.15 27.99 23.89
CA GLN A 79 -0.12 28.42 25.27
C GLN A 79 -1.55 28.96 25.34
N ARG A 80 -2.53 28.07 25.53
CA ARG A 80 -3.78 28.46 26.20
C ARG A 80 -3.76 27.91 27.61
N ILE A 81 -3.74 28.87 28.54
CA ILE A 81 -3.88 28.77 29.98
C ILE A 81 -5.08 27.87 30.32
N PRO A 82 -5.00 26.97 31.31
CA PRO A 82 -6.10 26.09 31.65
C PRO A 82 -7.27 26.90 32.19
N THR A 83 -8.41 26.79 31.53
CA THR A 83 -9.71 27.13 32.13
C THR A 83 -10.54 25.85 32.19
N ASN A 84 -10.63 25.36 33.42
CA ASN A 84 -11.64 24.45 33.98
C ASN A 84 -12.95 24.36 33.18
N SER A 85 -13.30 23.16 32.70
CA SER A 85 -14.55 22.40 33.02
C SER A 85 -14.80 21.23 32.04
N SER A 86 -14.79 20.01 32.58
CA SER A 86 -15.61 18.81 32.24
C SER A 86 -15.80 18.27 30.80
N THR A 87 -15.27 17.05 30.63
CA THR A 87 -15.92 15.82 30.09
C THR A 87 -16.40 15.78 28.64
N ILE A 88 -15.80 14.89 27.81
CA ILE A 88 -16.42 13.69 27.18
C ILE A 88 -15.26 12.78 26.66
N GLU A 89 -15.24 11.51 27.08
CA GLU A 89 -14.46 10.36 26.56
C GLU A 89 -14.90 10.04 25.11
N ASP A 90 -14.09 9.71 24.10
CA ASP A 90 -13.31 8.49 23.83
C ASP A 90 -12.99 8.57 22.30
N CYS A 91 -12.00 7.92 21.68
CA CYS A 91 -11.78 6.47 21.68
C CYS A 91 -10.35 6.18 21.19
N SER A 92 -9.65 5.36 21.95
CA SER A 92 -8.29 4.88 21.72
C SER A 92 -8.23 3.66 20.80
N THR A 93 -7.19 3.64 19.94
CA THR A 93 -6.38 2.47 19.49
C THR A 93 -7.05 1.20 18.96
N SER A 94 -6.64 0.79 17.76
CA SER A 94 -6.37 -0.61 17.37
C SER A 94 -5.54 -0.57 16.07
N ASP A 95 -4.22 -0.70 16.14
CA ASP A 95 -3.49 -1.95 15.95
C ASP A 95 -3.78 -2.60 14.58
N THR A 96 -2.82 -2.54 13.66
CA THR A 96 -2.85 -3.38 12.46
C THR A 96 -1.46 -3.87 12.13
N ARG A 97 -1.22 -5.07 12.66
CA ARG A 97 -0.16 -6.01 12.33
C ARG A 97 0.10 -6.08 10.82
N GLU A 98 1.37 -6.28 10.49
CA GLU A 98 1.88 -6.67 9.18
C GLU A 98 0.93 -7.66 8.48
N LEU A 99 0.46 -7.29 7.28
CA LEU A 99 -0.29 -8.20 6.43
C LEU A 99 0.48 -8.42 5.13
N LEU A 100 1.21 -9.54 5.13
CA LEU A 100 1.57 -10.31 3.95
C LEU A 100 0.32 -10.51 3.10
N CYS A 101 0.31 -9.86 1.95
CA CYS A 101 -0.60 -10.11 0.85
C CYS A 101 0.23 -10.08 -0.42
#